data_AF-A0A5A7RY68-F1
#
_entry.id   AF-A0A5A7RY68-F1
#
_cell.length_a   1.000
_cell.length_b   1.000
_cell.length_c   1.000
_cell.angle_alpha   90.00
_cell.angle_beta   90.00
_cell.angle_gamma   90.00
#
_symmetry.space_group_name_H-M   'P 1'
#
loop_
_entity.id
_entity.type
_entity.pdbx_description
1 polymer ?
#
loop_
_entity_poly.entity_id
_entity_poly.type
_entity_poly.pdbx_seq_one_letter_code
_entity_poly.pdbx_strand_id
1 'polypeptide(L)'
;MKYPVEEFEDEVAGKLREFLVKIDREFAENIKLEIPPSPDKGDLSFACFPLAKILKKPPQEISVEIARAVGKGEWIDRVEACGGYVNFFINIEKLCAETVRLIREMDEKYGSFESKKEKVIIEHTSANPNGPLHVGRARNPIIGDTLVRVYRFYGYSVRSQFYVDDLGKQACVGFEKYRSFYSAAAFKRESGSSSCEILSKGLPDDGRKSRCGGGDKRDNKIMRKWRRENDRNGERGI
;
A
#
# COMPACT_ATOMS: atom_id res chain seq x y z
N MET A 1 -7.05 -19.11 -10.11
CA MET A 1 -6.27 -20.14 -9.38
C MET A 1 -6.46 -19.89 -7.90
N LYS A 2 -6.61 -20.94 -7.07
CA LYS A 2 -6.81 -20.81 -5.63
C LYS A 2 -5.62 -21.37 -4.86
N TYR A 3 -5.32 -20.77 -3.71
CA TYR A 3 -4.29 -21.25 -2.80
C TYR A 3 -4.86 -22.33 -1.86
N PRO A 4 -4.04 -23.27 -1.35
CA PRO A 4 -4.51 -24.32 -0.45
C PRO A 4 -5.28 -23.84 0.78
N VAL A 5 -4.94 -22.68 1.33
CA VAL A 5 -5.69 -22.06 2.43
C VAL A 5 -7.07 -21.60 1.98
N GLU A 6 -7.18 -21.03 0.78
CA GLU A 6 -8.48 -20.61 0.22
C GLU A 6 -9.39 -21.82 -0.04
N GLU A 7 -8.84 -22.95 -0.48
CA GLU A 7 -9.60 -24.20 -0.64
C GLU A 7 -10.15 -24.72 0.70
N PHE A 8 -9.37 -24.59 1.78
CA PHE A 8 -9.85 -24.89 3.14
C PHE A 8 -10.97 -23.95 3.59
N GLU A 9 -10.80 -22.63 3.40
CA GLU A 9 -11.82 -21.64 3.72
C GLU A 9 -13.13 -21.91 2.95
N ASP A 10 -13.02 -22.25 1.67
CA ASP A 10 -14.15 -22.58 0.81
C ASP A 10 -14.85 -23.89 1.21
N GLU A 11 -14.10 -24.93 1.59
CA GLU A 11 -14.71 -26.17 2.10
C GLU A 11 -15.49 -25.91 3.39
N VAL A 12 -14.89 -25.17 4.34
CA VAL A 12 -15.55 -24.80 5.60
C VAL A 12 -16.82 -23.98 5.33
N ALA A 13 -16.72 -22.94 4.50
CA ALA A 13 -17.85 -22.09 4.15
C ALA A 13 -18.94 -22.87 3.40
N GLY A 14 -18.55 -23.79 2.50
CA GLY A 14 -19.46 -24.66 1.75
C GLY A 14 -20.27 -25.57 2.67
N LYS A 15 -19.59 -26.33 3.54
CA LYS A 15 -20.25 -27.22 4.50
C LYS A 15 -21.13 -26.48 5.49
N LEU A 16 -20.68 -25.32 5.98
CA LEU A 16 -21.50 -24.46 6.83
C LEU A 16 -22.76 -23.97 6.10
N ARG A 17 -22.62 -23.52 4.85
CA ARG A 17 -23.76 -23.05 4.05
C ARG A 17 -24.78 -24.15 3.81
N GLU A 18 -24.34 -25.37 3.51
CA GLU A 18 -25.23 -26.53 3.34
C GLU A 18 -26.06 -26.84 4.59
N PHE A 19 -25.46 -26.68 5.77
CA PHE A 19 -26.16 -26.84 7.04
C PHE A 19 -27.12 -25.66 7.31
N LEU A 20 -26.63 -24.43 7.15
CA LEU A 20 -27.35 -23.21 7.52
C LEU A 20 -28.52 -22.88 6.58
N VAL A 21 -28.44 -23.25 5.29
CA VAL A 21 -29.56 -23.09 4.34
C VAL A 21 -30.84 -23.79 4.82
N LYS A 22 -30.70 -24.89 5.57
CA LYS A 22 -31.84 -25.64 6.12
C LYS A 22 -32.49 -24.94 7.32
N ILE A 23 -31.81 -23.97 7.90
CA ILE A 23 -32.24 -23.22 9.09
C ILE A 23 -32.74 -21.84 8.67
N ASP A 24 -31.88 -21.07 8.02
CA ASP A 24 -32.15 -19.70 7.60
C ASP A 24 -31.30 -19.37 6.36
N ARG A 25 -31.98 -19.05 5.25
CA ARG A 25 -31.33 -18.81 3.96
C ARG A 25 -30.58 -17.48 3.92
N GLU A 26 -31.13 -16.43 4.54
CA GLU A 26 -30.51 -15.10 4.55
C GLU A 26 -29.23 -15.11 5.40
N PHE A 27 -29.25 -15.84 6.51
CA PHE A 27 -28.08 -16.04 7.36
C PHE A 27 -26.99 -16.84 6.64
N ALA A 28 -27.37 -17.89 5.89
CA ALA A 28 -26.42 -18.73 5.15
C ALA A 28 -25.69 -17.99 4.01
N GLU A 29 -26.25 -16.88 3.51
CA GLU A 29 -25.60 -16.01 2.52
C GLU A 29 -24.54 -15.09 3.16
N ASN A 30 -24.65 -14.82 4.47
CA ASN A 30 -23.80 -13.87 5.20
C ASN A 30 -22.98 -14.53 6.32
N ILE A 31 -22.40 -15.69 6.03
CA ILE A 31 -21.52 -16.41 6.97
C ILE A 31 -20.27 -15.57 7.23
N LYS A 32 -19.96 -15.35 8.51
CA LYS A 32 -18.73 -14.71 8.97
C LYS A 32 -17.85 -15.75 9.65
N LEU A 33 -16.70 -16.01 9.05
CA LEU A 33 -15.63 -16.79 9.65
C LEU A 33 -14.59 -15.83 10.23
N GLU A 34 -14.04 -16.20 11.37
CA GLU A 34 -13.04 -15.40 12.09
C GLU A 34 -11.78 -16.24 12.29
N ILE A 35 -10.62 -15.56 12.33
CA ILE A 35 -9.38 -16.17 12.76
C ILE A 35 -9.35 -16.12 14.29
N PRO A 36 -9.30 -17.26 14.99
CA PRO A 36 -9.32 -17.29 16.44
C PRO A 36 -8.04 -16.66 17.02
N PRO A 37 -8.09 -16.18 18.28
CA PRO A 37 -6.97 -15.44 18.89
C PRO A 37 -5.75 -16.31 19.20
N SER A 38 -5.89 -17.63 19.19
CA SER A 38 -4.83 -18.55 19.54
C SER A 38 -4.89 -19.84 18.69
N PRO A 39 -3.75 -20.41 18.25
CA PRO A 39 -3.73 -21.56 17.34
C PRO A 39 -4.36 -22.85 17.91
N ASP A 40 -4.42 -22.97 19.24
CA ASP A 40 -5.11 -24.07 19.93
C ASP A 40 -6.63 -24.05 19.70
N LYS A 41 -7.17 -22.92 19.24
CA LYS A 41 -8.61 -22.72 18.98
C LYS A 41 -8.98 -22.84 17.50
N GLY A 42 -8.12 -23.46 16.70
CA GLY A 42 -8.36 -23.70 15.27
C GLY A 42 -7.69 -22.69 14.36
N ASP A 43 -7.83 -22.93 13.05
CA ASP A 43 -7.36 -22.04 11.99
C ASP A 43 -8.48 -21.09 11.54
N LEU A 44 -9.74 -21.55 11.64
CA LEU A 44 -10.95 -20.77 11.46
C LEU A 44 -11.94 -21.04 12.59
N SER A 45 -12.78 -20.04 12.89
CA SER A 45 -13.85 -20.15 13.87
C SER A 45 -15.15 -19.54 13.36
N PHE A 46 -16.26 -20.17 13.74
CA PHE A 46 -17.62 -19.69 13.46
C PHE A 46 -18.38 -19.47 14.78
N ALA A 47 -18.90 -18.26 14.97
CA ALA A 47 -19.62 -17.87 16.16
C ALA A 47 -21.12 -18.19 16.06
N CYS A 48 -21.65 -19.06 16.94
CA CYS A 48 -23.06 -19.49 16.88
C CYS A 48 -24.03 -18.56 17.64
N PHE A 49 -23.55 -17.50 18.30
CA PHE A 49 -24.40 -16.60 19.09
C PHE A 49 -25.56 -15.97 18.31
N PRO A 50 -25.40 -15.54 17.04
CA PRO A 50 -26.52 -15.00 16.26
C PRO A 50 -27.63 -16.03 16.03
N LEU A 51 -27.27 -17.31 15.89
CA LEU A 51 -28.20 -18.41 15.65
C LEU A 51 -29.07 -18.74 16.86
N ALA A 52 -28.66 -18.36 18.07
CA ALA A 52 -29.42 -18.63 19.29
C ALA A 52 -30.82 -18.00 19.27
N LYS A 53 -30.95 -16.80 18.68
CA LYS A 53 -32.27 -16.14 18.52
C LYS A 53 -33.15 -16.82 17.49
N ILE A 54 -32.55 -17.37 16.42
CA ILE A 54 -33.24 -18.00 15.30
C ILE A 54 -33.75 -19.39 15.73
N LEU A 55 -32.84 -20.21 16.26
CA LEU A 55 -33.12 -21.60 16.65
C LEU A 55 -33.77 -21.72 18.02
N LYS A 56 -33.78 -20.65 18.82
CA LYS A 56 -34.23 -20.64 20.23
C LYS A 56 -33.51 -21.71 21.07
N LYS A 57 -32.23 -21.96 20.78
CA LYS A 57 -31.35 -22.92 21.45
C LYS A 57 -30.13 -22.21 22.05
N PRO A 58 -29.52 -22.73 23.12
CA PRO A 58 -28.24 -22.23 23.62
C PRO A 58 -27.14 -22.31 22.55
N PRO A 59 -26.27 -21.29 22.40
CA PRO A 59 -25.16 -21.30 21.42
C PRO A 59 -24.27 -22.54 21.55
N GLN A 60 -24.06 -23.04 22.76
CA GLN A 60 -23.28 -24.24 23.03
C GLN A 60 -23.86 -25.47 22.33
N GLU A 61 -25.17 -25.69 22.42
CA GLU A 61 -25.84 -26.81 21.75
C GLU A 61 -25.76 -26.67 20.23
N ILE A 62 -25.98 -25.46 19.72
CA ILE A 62 -25.89 -25.16 18.28
C ILE A 62 -24.47 -25.45 17.76
N SER A 63 -23.44 -25.04 18.49
CA SER A 63 -22.05 -25.29 18.09
C SER A 63 -21.73 -26.78 18.02
N VAL A 64 -22.27 -27.59 18.94
CA VAL A 64 -22.10 -29.06 18.93
C VAL A 64 -22.84 -29.70 17.74
N GLU A 65 -24.06 -29.24 17.43
CA GLU A 65 -24.83 -29.69 16.27
C GLU A 65 -24.09 -29.39 14.96
N ILE A 66 -23.58 -28.17 14.79
CA ILE A 66 -22.83 -27.75 13.61
C ILE A 66 -21.51 -28.52 13.50
N ALA A 67 -20.74 -28.64 14.58
CA ALA A 67 -19.47 -29.37 14.57
C ALA A 67 -19.65 -30.83 14.12
N ARG A 68 -20.72 -31.50 14.58
CA ARG A 68 -21.07 -32.86 14.15
C ARG A 68 -21.50 -32.93 12.70
N ALA A 69 -22.25 -31.93 12.22
CA ALA A 69 -22.74 -31.91 10.85
C ALA A 69 -21.65 -31.62 9.82
N VAL A 70 -20.72 -30.70 10.13
CA VAL A 70 -19.61 -30.33 9.23
C VAL A 70 -18.55 -31.44 9.19
N GLY A 71 -18.10 -31.88 10.36
CA GLY A 71 -17.16 -32.98 10.54
C GLY A 71 -15.85 -32.85 9.76
N LYS A 72 -15.12 -33.97 9.67
CA LYS A 72 -13.87 -34.07 8.90
C LYS A 72 -14.13 -33.88 7.41
N GLY A 73 -13.15 -33.31 6.73
CA GLY A 73 -13.21 -32.95 5.32
C GLY A 73 -11.97 -33.38 4.55
N GLU A 74 -11.87 -32.89 3.32
CA GLU A 74 -10.66 -33.07 2.52
C GLU A 74 -9.53 -32.19 3.08
N TRP A 75 -9.83 -30.90 3.31
CA TRP A 75 -8.97 -29.88 3.89
C TRP A 75 -9.19 -29.68 5.38
N ILE A 76 -10.28 -30.21 5.95
CA ILE A 76 -10.59 -30.11 7.38
C ILE A 76 -10.08 -31.37 8.08
N ASP A 77 -9.15 -31.25 9.02
CA ASP A 77 -8.70 -32.40 9.83
C ASP A 77 -9.71 -32.77 10.91
N ARG A 78 -10.16 -31.76 11.67
CA ARG A 78 -11.14 -31.91 12.74
C ARG A 78 -11.91 -30.63 12.99
N VAL A 79 -13.04 -30.78 13.68
CA VAL A 79 -13.93 -29.68 14.06
C VAL A 79 -14.26 -29.82 15.54
N GLU A 80 -14.12 -28.74 16.29
CA GLU A 80 -14.33 -28.73 17.73
C GLU A 80 -15.34 -27.64 18.13
N ALA A 81 -16.26 -27.99 19.02
CA ALA A 81 -17.21 -27.04 19.59
C ALA A 81 -16.71 -26.54 20.96
N CYS A 82 -16.56 -25.23 21.13
CA CYS A 82 -16.07 -24.64 22.38
C CYS A 82 -16.80 -23.34 22.70
N GLY A 83 -17.55 -23.29 23.80
CA GLY A 83 -18.16 -22.05 24.31
C GLY A 83 -19.12 -21.34 23.35
N GLY A 84 -19.80 -22.08 22.46
CA GLY A 84 -20.66 -21.50 21.42
C GLY A 84 -19.94 -21.11 20.12
N TYR A 85 -18.66 -21.47 19.99
CA TYR A 85 -17.89 -21.39 18.75
C TYR A 85 -17.72 -22.78 18.14
N VAL A 86 -17.63 -22.82 16.80
CA VAL A 86 -17.21 -23.98 16.04
C VAL A 86 -15.84 -23.68 15.44
N ASN A 87 -14.83 -24.40 15.89
CA ASN A 87 -13.44 -24.22 15.49
C ASN A 87 -13.07 -25.30 14.47
N PHE A 88 -12.47 -24.89 13.35
CA PHE A 88 -12.04 -25.76 12.26
C PHE A 88 -10.52 -25.82 12.24
N PHE A 89 -9.99 -27.03 12.17
CA PHE A 89 -8.55 -27.26 12.07
C PHE A 89 -8.22 -27.78 10.68
N ILE A 90 -7.26 -27.16 10.03
CA ILE A 90 -6.83 -27.53 8.69
C ILE A 90 -6.06 -28.84 8.71
N ASN A 91 -6.20 -29.63 7.65
CA ASN A 91 -5.38 -30.80 7.38
C ASN A 91 -3.96 -30.34 7.02
N ILE A 92 -3.09 -30.30 8.03
CA ILE A 92 -1.70 -29.84 7.90
C ILE A 92 -0.92 -30.67 6.88
N GLU A 93 -1.09 -31.99 6.84
CA GLU A 93 -0.37 -32.85 5.89
C GLU A 93 -0.72 -32.47 4.44
N LYS A 94 -2.01 -32.32 4.17
CA LYS A 94 -2.49 -31.90 2.84
C LYS A 94 -2.08 -30.47 2.52
N LEU A 95 -2.25 -29.54 3.46
CA LEU A 95 -1.83 -28.15 3.31
C LEU A 95 -0.35 -28.07 2.91
N CYS A 96 0.53 -28.74 3.65
CA CYS A 96 1.96 -28.74 3.37
C CYS A 96 2.28 -29.35 2.01
N ALA A 97 1.71 -30.51 1.68
CA ALA A 97 1.96 -31.19 0.41
C ALA A 97 1.54 -30.32 -0.79
N GLU A 98 0.32 -29.79 -0.74
CA GLU A 98 -0.25 -28.98 -1.82
C GLU A 98 0.44 -27.61 -1.93
N THR A 99 0.80 -27.00 -0.80
CA THR A 99 1.56 -25.73 -0.79
C THR A 99 2.94 -25.90 -1.40
N VAL A 100 3.68 -26.94 -1.02
CA VAL A 100 5.02 -27.21 -1.59
C VAL A 100 4.90 -27.54 -3.08
N ARG A 101 3.88 -28.31 -3.49
CA ARG A 101 3.62 -28.57 -4.91
C ARG A 101 3.39 -27.26 -5.67
N LEU A 102 2.51 -26.40 -5.16
CA LEU A 102 2.16 -25.14 -5.82
C LEU A 102 3.35 -24.17 -5.88
N ILE A 103 4.16 -24.07 -4.81
CA ILE A 103 5.39 -23.28 -4.82
C ILE A 103 6.33 -23.76 -5.93
N ARG A 104 6.51 -25.08 -6.09
CA ARG A 104 7.38 -25.63 -7.16
C ARG A 104 6.82 -25.43 -8.56
N GLU A 105 5.50 -25.48 -8.72
CA GLU A 105 4.84 -25.27 -10.01
C GLU A 105 4.86 -23.79 -10.45
N MET A 106 4.68 -22.87 -9.50
CA MET A 106 4.62 -21.43 -9.77
C MET A 106 5.98 -20.74 -9.73
N ASP A 107 6.95 -21.28 -9.00
CA ASP A 107 8.29 -20.75 -8.83
C ASP A 107 8.27 -19.26 -8.42
N GLU A 108 8.89 -18.36 -9.17
CA GLU A 108 8.90 -16.91 -8.90
C GLU A 108 7.50 -16.27 -8.89
N LYS A 109 6.48 -16.95 -9.41
CA LYS A 109 5.09 -16.47 -9.46
C LYS A 109 4.27 -16.90 -8.24
N TYR A 110 4.80 -17.69 -7.31
CA TYR A 110 4.06 -18.04 -6.11
C TYR A 110 3.69 -16.79 -5.30
N GLY A 111 2.41 -16.65 -4.93
CA GLY A 111 1.86 -15.44 -4.32
C GLY A 111 1.39 -14.38 -5.32
N SER A 112 1.49 -14.64 -6.63
CA SER A 112 0.90 -13.79 -7.67
C SER A 112 -0.57 -14.13 -7.90
N PHE A 113 -1.28 -13.21 -8.55
CA PHE A 113 -2.70 -13.35 -8.87
C PHE A 113 -2.95 -13.14 -10.35
N GLU A 114 -4.10 -13.60 -10.82
CA GLU A 114 -4.56 -13.37 -12.20
C GLU A 114 -4.69 -11.87 -12.50
N SER A 115 -4.48 -11.51 -13.77
CA SER A 115 -4.53 -10.12 -14.22
C SER A 115 -5.88 -9.48 -13.90
N LYS A 116 -5.84 -8.33 -13.23
CA LYS A 116 -7.01 -7.52 -12.90
C LYS A 116 -7.31 -6.53 -14.03
N LYS A 117 -8.58 -6.16 -14.19
CA LYS A 117 -9.01 -5.22 -15.25
C LYS A 117 -8.75 -3.77 -14.87
N GLU A 118 -8.67 -3.51 -13.57
CA GLU A 118 -8.48 -2.21 -12.98
C GLU A 118 -7.05 -1.70 -13.19
N LYS A 119 -6.93 -0.41 -13.48
CA LYS A 119 -5.64 0.28 -13.60
C LYS A 119 -5.38 1.06 -12.33
N VAL A 120 -4.16 0.95 -11.81
CA VAL A 120 -3.75 1.62 -10.58
C VAL A 120 -2.68 2.65 -10.91
N ILE A 121 -2.84 3.87 -10.39
CA ILE A 121 -1.80 4.89 -10.43
C ILE A 121 -1.22 5.00 -9.04
N ILE A 122 0.11 4.88 -8.95
CA ILE A 122 0.85 5.08 -7.69
C ILE A 122 1.79 6.26 -7.93
N GLU A 123 1.50 7.37 -7.29
CA GLU A 123 2.40 8.53 -7.28
C GLU A 123 3.30 8.45 -6.04
N HIS A 124 4.60 8.58 -6.24
CA HIS A 124 5.55 8.58 -5.14
C HIS A 124 6.78 9.43 -5.45
N THR A 125 7.64 9.58 -4.45
CA THR A 125 8.81 10.47 -4.39
C THR A 125 8.41 11.95 -4.38
N SER A 126 7.75 12.44 -5.43
CA SER A 126 7.26 13.80 -5.69
C SER A 126 8.00 14.90 -4.93
N ALA A 127 9.33 14.83 -4.97
CA ALA A 127 10.21 15.71 -4.26
C ALA A 127 10.46 16.93 -5.13
N ASN A 128 10.27 18.12 -4.56
CA ASN A 128 10.56 19.36 -5.27
C ASN A 128 11.99 19.35 -5.81
N PRO A 129 12.22 19.83 -7.05
CA PRO A 129 13.53 19.84 -7.71
C PRO A 129 14.42 20.98 -7.17
N ASN A 130 14.59 21.03 -5.84
CA ASN A 130 15.27 22.09 -5.12
C ASN A 130 16.64 21.70 -4.58
N GLY A 131 17.06 20.44 -4.78
CA GLY A 131 18.31 19.91 -4.27
C GLY A 131 18.41 18.39 -4.44
N PRO A 132 19.57 17.80 -4.11
CA PRO A 132 19.81 16.37 -4.26
C PRO A 132 18.90 15.55 -3.32
N LEU A 133 18.55 14.35 -3.77
CA LEU A 133 17.88 13.38 -2.92
C LEU A 133 18.87 12.85 -1.88
N HIS A 134 18.48 12.91 -0.61
CA HIS A 134 19.25 12.39 0.52
C HIS A 134 18.46 11.29 1.24
N VAL A 135 19.12 10.53 2.13
CA VAL A 135 18.51 9.39 2.84
C VAL A 135 17.20 9.78 3.58
N GLY A 136 17.12 11.00 4.10
CA GLY A 136 15.91 11.53 4.75
C GLY A 136 14.70 11.67 3.82
N ARG A 137 14.92 11.70 2.49
CA ARG A 137 13.86 11.69 1.46
C ARG A 137 13.65 10.30 0.83
N ALA A 138 14.45 9.29 1.19
CA ALA A 138 14.39 7.96 0.56
C ALA A 138 13.16 7.13 0.97
N ARG A 139 12.54 7.43 2.11
CA ARG A 139 11.37 6.69 2.63
C ARG A 139 10.23 6.62 1.61
N ASN A 140 9.86 7.75 1.01
CA ASN A 140 8.73 7.82 0.08
C ASN A 140 9.01 7.01 -1.21
N PRO A 141 10.15 7.19 -1.91
CA PRO A 141 10.53 6.35 -3.04
C PRO A 141 10.49 4.84 -2.75
N ILE A 142 11.02 4.42 -1.60
CA ILE A 142 11.10 2.99 -1.25
C ILE A 142 9.70 2.41 -1.03
N ILE A 143 8.86 3.10 -0.26
CA ILE A 143 7.47 2.66 -0.02
C ILE A 143 6.69 2.63 -1.34
N GLY A 144 6.80 3.69 -2.15
CA GLY A 144 6.12 3.79 -3.43
C GLY A 144 6.52 2.68 -4.40
N ASP A 145 7.83 2.44 -4.58
CA ASP A 145 8.33 1.37 -5.45
C ASP A 145 7.92 -0.02 -4.94
N THR A 146 7.94 -0.23 -3.62
CA THR A 146 7.47 -1.48 -3.00
C THR A 146 6.00 -1.74 -3.34
N LEU A 147 5.14 -0.72 -3.21
CA LEU A 147 3.73 -0.84 -3.58
C LEU A 147 3.55 -1.11 -5.07
N VAL A 148 4.32 -0.45 -5.95
CA VAL A 148 4.30 -0.73 -7.39
C VAL A 148 4.62 -2.20 -7.68
N ARG A 149 5.66 -2.76 -7.03
CA ARG A 149 6.03 -4.18 -7.17
C ARG A 149 4.92 -5.11 -6.67
N VAL A 150 4.40 -4.86 -5.48
CA VAL A 150 3.33 -5.68 -4.88
C VAL A 150 2.08 -5.68 -5.75
N TYR A 151 1.61 -4.51 -6.19
CA TYR A 151 0.40 -4.43 -7.01
C TYR A 151 0.57 -5.10 -8.38
N ARG A 152 1.74 -4.96 -9.01
CA ARG A 152 2.04 -5.68 -10.26
C ARG A 152 2.08 -7.19 -10.06
N PHE A 153 2.69 -7.65 -8.96
CA PHE A 153 2.74 -9.06 -8.60
C PHE A 153 1.33 -9.62 -8.31
N TYR A 154 0.46 -8.79 -7.73
CA TYR A 154 -0.96 -9.08 -7.54
C TYR A 154 -1.80 -8.98 -8.82
N GLY A 155 -1.19 -8.75 -9.99
CA GLY A 155 -1.86 -8.77 -11.29
C GLY A 155 -2.48 -7.45 -11.73
N TYR A 156 -2.28 -6.33 -11.02
CA TYR A 156 -2.76 -5.01 -11.48
C TYR A 156 -1.86 -4.40 -12.55
N SER A 157 -2.48 -3.66 -13.48
CA SER A 157 -1.76 -2.75 -14.38
C SER A 157 -1.41 -1.45 -13.66
N VAL A 158 -0.16 -1.32 -13.19
CA VAL A 158 0.29 -0.17 -12.39
C VAL A 158 1.10 0.84 -13.20
N ARG A 159 0.66 2.10 -13.19
CA ARG A 159 1.43 3.26 -13.66
C ARG A 159 2.07 3.99 -12.47
N SER A 160 3.39 3.94 -12.37
CA SER A 160 4.13 4.79 -11.42
C SER A 160 4.19 6.22 -11.96
N GLN A 161 3.99 7.20 -11.08
CA GLN A 161 4.10 8.62 -11.41
C GLN A 161 5.01 9.34 -10.42
N PHE A 162 5.68 10.36 -10.94
CA PHE A 162 6.53 11.26 -10.20
C PHE A 162 6.10 12.69 -10.54
N TYR A 163 5.45 13.36 -9.59
CA TYR A 163 5.03 14.74 -9.77
C TYR A 163 6.22 15.68 -9.54
N VAL A 164 6.43 16.60 -10.48
CA VAL A 164 7.48 17.62 -10.41
C VAL A 164 6.82 18.98 -10.27
N ASP A 165 7.04 19.64 -9.12
CA ASP A 165 6.64 21.03 -8.91
C ASP A 165 7.74 21.98 -9.39
N ASP A 166 7.73 22.32 -10.68
CA ASP A 166 8.68 23.23 -11.33
C ASP A 166 8.23 24.70 -11.33
N LEU A 167 6.95 24.96 -11.00
CA LEU A 167 6.38 26.32 -10.89
C LEU A 167 6.27 26.81 -9.44
N GLY A 168 6.58 25.96 -8.48
CA GLY A 168 6.54 26.27 -7.05
C GLY A 168 7.57 27.32 -6.63
N LYS A 169 7.30 27.96 -5.49
CA LYS A 169 8.16 29.01 -4.91
C LYS A 169 9.64 28.61 -4.81
N GLN A 170 9.91 27.35 -4.47
CA GLN A 170 11.27 26.84 -4.31
C GLN A 170 12.00 26.75 -5.65
N ALA A 171 11.31 26.32 -6.72
CA ALA A 171 11.87 26.29 -8.07
C ALA A 171 12.17 27.71 -8.57
N CYS A 172 11.23 28.66 -8.41
CA CYS A 172 11.43 30.05 -8.80
C CYS A 172 12.59 30.72 -8.04
N VAL A 173 12.68 30.52 -6.73
CA VAL A 173 13.79 31.06 -5.92
C VAL A 173 15.12 30.41 -6.30
N GLY A 174 15.13 29.09 -6.53
CA GLY A 174 16.31 28.38 -7.01
C GLY A 174 16.80 28.93 -8.34
N PHE A 175 15.88 29.14 -9.29
CA PHE A 175 16.19 29.70 -10.61
C PHE A 175 16.73 31.13 -10.53
N GLU A 176 16.14 32.01 -9.72
CA GLU A 176 16.66 33.39 -9.59
C GLU A 176 18.03 33.43 -8.91
N LYS A 177 18.28 32.55 -7.92
CA LYS A 177 19.61 32.39 -7.32
C LYS A 177 20.63 31.92 -8.36
N TYR A 178 20.27 30.92 -9.15
CA TYR A 178 21.09 30.42 -10.26
C TYR A 178 21.39 31.54 -11.27
N ARG A 179 20.35 32.23 -11.77
CA ARG A 179 20.48 33.34 -12.72
C ARG A 179 21.38 34.46 -12.20
N SER A 180 21.20 34.87 -10.94
CA SER A 180 22.00 35.93 -10.30
C SER A 180 23.47 35.52 -10.12
N PHE A 181 23.72 34.25 -9.78
CA PHE A 181 25.07 33.73 -9.63
C PHE A 181 25.82 33.73 -10.96
N TYR A 182 25.20 33.24 -12.04
CA TYR A 182 25.84 33.16 -13.34
C TYR A 182 25.94 34.52 -14.06
N SER A 183 25.00 35.45 -13.84
CA SER A 183 25.14 36.82 -14.37
C SER A 183 26.29 37.57 -13.70
N ALA A 184 26.48 37.41 -12.39
CA ALA A 184 27.63 37.96 -11.67
C ALA A 184 28.96 37.31 -12.09
N ALA A 185 28.95 36.00 -12.37
CA ALA A 185 30.13 35.28 -12.88
C ALA A 185 30.48 35.69 -14.32
N ALA A 186 29.48 35.92 -15.17
CA ALA A 186 29.67 36.43 -16.53
C ALA A 186 30.23 37.85 -16.54
N PHE A 187 29.70 38.74 -15.70
CA PHE A 187 30.18 40.13 -15.56
C PHE A 187 31.65 40.21 -15.10
N LYS A 188 32.09 39.32 -14.19
CA LYS A 188 33.50 39.25 -13.75
C LYS A 188 34.46 38.70 -14.80
N ARG A 189 33.97 37.90 -15.75
CA ARG A 189 34.74 37.42 -16.91
C ARG A 189 35.04 38.55 -17.89
N GLU A 190 34.09 39.44 -18.12
CA GLU A 190 34.27 40.60 -19.00
C GLU A 190 35.18 41.69 -18.39
N SER A 191 35.27 41.76 -17.06
CA SER A 191 36.08 42.74 -16.33
C SER A 191 37.50 42.25 -15.95
N GLY A 192 38.00 41.19 -16.61
CA GLY A 192 39.41 40.79 -16.57
C GLY A 192 39.93 40.18 -15.27
N SER A 193 39.04 39.79 -14.35
CA SER A 193 39.44 39.12 -13.10
C SER A 193 39.47 37.60 -13.29
N SER A 194 40.60 36.97 -12.97
CA SER A 194 40.92 35.55 -13.22
C SER A 194 39.79 34.58 -12.87
N SER A 195 39.28 33.91 -13.89
CA SER A 195 37.95 33.28 -13.94
C SER A 195 37.84 31.87 -13.36
N CYS A 196 38.84 31.36 -12.64
CA CYS A 196 38.95 29.93 -12.34
C CYS A 196 38.43 29.50 -10.95
N GLU A 197 38.42 30.37 -9.94
CA GLU A 197 38.08 29.94 -8.57
C GLU A 197 36.58 29.69 -8.32
N ILE A 198 35.68 30.37 -9.05
CA ILE A 198 34.23 30.36 -8.71
C ILE A 198 33.55 29.05 -9.15
N LEU A 199 33.96 28.45 -10.27
CA LEU A 199 33.39 27.19 -10.74
C LEU A 199 33.79 26.00 -9.85
N SER A 200 34.88 26.11 -9.08
CA SER A 200 35.34 25.07 -8.17
C SER A 200 34.62 25.04 -6.81
N LYS A 201 33.95 26.14 -6.41
CA LYS A 201 33.40 26.32 -5.05
C LYS A 201 31.91 25.96 -4.90
N GLY A 202 31.22 25.56 -5.98
CA GLY A 202 29.79 25.26 -5.94
C GLY A 202 28.92 26.46 -5.55
N LEU A 203 27.60 26.29 -5.57
CA LEU A 203 26.70 27.29 -4.98
C LEU A 203 26.98 27.35 -3.47
N PRO A 204 27.20 28.55 -2.87
CA PRO A 204 27.43 28.65 -1.43
C PRO A 204 26.19 28.13 -0.69
N ASP A 205 26.39 27.06 0.09
CA ASP A 205 25.36 26.53 0.99
C ASP A 205 25.13 27.57 2.09
N ASP A 206 23.93 28.15 2.15
CA ASP A 206 23.64 29.29 3.02
C ASP A 206 23.55 28.91 4.51
N GLY A 207 23.81 27.63 4.84
CA GLY A 207 23.97 27.11 6.20
C GLY A 207 22.70 27.22 7.05
N ARG A 208 21.58 27.71 6.51
CA ARG A 208 20.34 27.91 7.25
C ARG A 208 19.36 26.82 6.87
N LYS A 209 19.26 25.82 7.76
CA LYS A 209 18.11 24.89 7.78
C LYS A 209 16.83 25.72 7.61
N SER A 210 16.19 25.59 6.44
CA SER A 210 14.89 26.19 6.20
C SER A 210 13.93 25.63 7.25
N ARG A 211 13.59 26.42 8.27
CA ARG A 211 12.48 26.10 9.15
C ARG A 211 11.24 26.09 8.28
N CYS A 212 10.74 24.90 7.96
CA CYS A 212 9.44 24.70 7.34
C CYS A 212 8.37 25.21 8.31
N GLY A 213 8.03 26.50 8.25
CA GLY A 213 7.06 27.10 9.14
C GLY A 213 7.26 28.60 9.32
N GLY A 214 7.26 29.36 8.22
CA GLY A 214 7.32 30.82 8.25
C GLY A 214 7.91 31.36 6.97
N GLY A 215 7.07 31.90 6.08
CA GLY A 215 7.55 32.48 4.82
C GLY A 215 8.46 33.70 5.07
N ASP A 216 9.73 33.61 4.67
CA ASP A 216 10.64 34.76 4.67
C ASP A 216 10.04 35.86 3.77
N LYS A 217 9.99 37.10 4.30
CA LYS A 217 9.50 38.29 3.60
C LYS A 217 10.25 38.53 2.28
N ARG A 218 11.53 38.12 2.19
CA ARG A 218 12.33 38.22 0.96
C ARG A 218 11.85 37.28 -0.13
N ASP A 219 11.57 36.02 0.20
CA ASP A 219 11.10 35.07 -0.80
C ASP A 219 9.72 35.45 -1.35
N ASN A 220 8.87 36.07 -0.53
CA ASN A 220 7.58 36.61 -0.98
C ASN A 220 7.76 37.82 -1.92
N LYS A 221 8.83 38.61 -1.75
CA LYS A 221 9.17 39.71 -2.67
C LYS A 221 9.66 39.17 -4.02
N ILE A 222 10.46 38.10 -4.02
CA ILE A 222 10.92 37.41 -5.24
C ILE A 222 9.72 36.86 -6.02
N MET A 223 8.80 36.16 -5.34
CA MET A 223 7.58 35.62 -5.99
C MET A 223 6.69 36.71 -6.60
N ARG A 224 6.53 37.84 -5.90
CA ARG A 224 5.76 38.99 -6.42
C ARG A 224 6.41 39.64 -7.63
N LYS A 225 7.74 39.67 -7.69
CA LYS A 225 8.51 40.20 -8.83
C LYS A 225 8.39 39.26 -10.03
N TRP A 226 8.61 37.96 -9.80
CA TRP A 226 8.51 36.93 -10.84
C TRP A 226 7.12 36.85 -11.47
N ARG A 227 6.03 36.89 -10.67
CA ARG A 227 4.66 36.95 -11.21
C ARG A 227 4.45 38.17 -12.11
N ARG A 228 4.88 39.36 -11.68
CA ARG A 228 4.77 40.60 -12.46
C ARG A 228 5.60 40.62 -13.74
N GLU A 229 6.64 39.80 -13.84
CA GLU A 229 7.50 39.69 -15.01
C GLU A 229 6.90 38.69 -16.02
N ASN A 230 6.36 37.56 -15.56
CA ASN A 230 5.68 36.60 -16.44
C ASN A 230 4.29 37.09 -16.91
N ASP A 231 3.53 37.77 -16.05
CA ASP A 231 2.25 38.39 -16.42
C ASP A 231 2.43 39.46 -17.52
N ARG A 232 3.61 40.08 -17.61
CA ARG A 232 3.94 41.08 -18.64
C ARG A 232 4.33 40.48 -19.99
N ASN A 233 4.82 39.25 -20.01
CA ASN A 233 5.26 38.56 -21.23
C ASN A 233 4.16 37.71 -21.88
N GLY A 234 2.94 37.70 -21.32
CA GLY A 234 1.79 37.01 -21.93
C GLY A 234 1.80 35.48 -21.80
N GLU A 235 2.80 34.89 -21.16
CA GLU A 235 2.86 33.45 -20.88
C GLU A 235 1.99 33.11 -19.66
N ARG A 236 0.66 33.08 -19.87
CA ARG A 236 -0.23 32.39 -18.92
C ARG A 236 -0.05 30.89 -19.15
N GLY A 237 0.71 30.24 -18.28
CA GLY A 237 0.76 28.78 -18.20
C GLY A 237 -0.63 28.19 -17.90
N ILE A 238 -0.93 27.10 -18.59
CA ILE A 238 -2.09 26.21 -18.44
C ILE A 238 -1.99 25.44 -17.11
#